data_AF-A0A6P9EI08-F1
#
_entry.id   AF-A0A6P9EI08-F1
#
_cell.length_a   1.000
_cell.length_b   1.000
_cell.length_c   1.000
_cell.angle_alpha   90.00
_cell.angle_beta   90.00
_cell.angle_gamma   90.00
#
_symmetry.space_group_name_H-M   'P 1'
#
loop_
_entity.id
_entity.type
_entity.pdbx_description
1 polymer ?
#
loop_
_entity_poly.entity_id
_entity_poly.type
_entity_poly.pdbx_seq_one_letter_code
_entity_poly.pdbx_strand_id
1 'polypeptide(L)'
;MTDPCTPSSNNNPFYYHSSLSKMSDSEEHHFESKGDAGWSKTYPQQAGTIRKNVYIVIKNRPCKVVEVSTSKTGKHGHAKCHYVGIDIFNGKKLEDIVPSSHNCDVPYVSRTDYQLIDISEDGFVWEEVGLVLGQRHDFHEPLVYDEDV
;
A
#
# COMPACT_ATOMS: atom_id res chain seq x y z
N MET A 1 -13.81 24.51 63.27
CA MET A 1 -14.54 25.79 63.27
C MET A 1 -14.32 26.38 61.87
N THR A 2 -15.10 25.90 60.90
CA THR A 2 -16.32 26.56 60.36
C THR A 2 -15.99 27.84 59.58
N ASP A 3 -15.93 27.69 58.24
CA ASP A 3 -16.55 28.50 57.16
C ASP A 3 -17.20 29.85 57.55
N PRO A 4 -17.17 30.88 56.67
CA PRO A 4 -18.16 30.90 55.57
C PRO A 4 -17.77 31.52 54.22
N CYS A 5 -18.42 30.93 53.21
CA CYS A 5 -18.79 31.43 51.88
C CYS A 5 -19.19 32.91 51.78
N THR A 6 -18.94 33.47 50.60
CA THR A 6 -19.83 34.42 49.92
C THR A 6 -19.92 34.12 48.41
N PRO A 7 -21.10 33.85 47.85
CA PRO A 7 -21.38 34.14 46.44
C PRO A 7 -22.34 35.34 46.36
N SER A 8 -21.93 36.36 45.61
CA SER A 8 -22.76 37.53 45.32
C SER A 8 -23.84 37.18 44.29
N SER A 9 -25.01 37.75 44.55
CA SER A 9 -26.31 37.69 43.89
C SER A 9 -26.34 37.97 42.39
N ASN A 10 -27.40 37.49 41.71
CA ASN A 10 -28.52 38.36 41.27
C ASN A 10 -29.68 37.59 40.59
N ASN A 11 -30.80 37.53 41.31
CA ASN A 11 -32.20 37.83 40.95
C ASN A 11 -32.90 37.29 39.67
N ASN A 12 -33.93 36.48 39.93
CA ASN A 12 -35.19 36.16 39.17
C ASN A 12 -36.01 37.45 38.84
N PRO A 13 -37.17 37.49 38.09
CA PRO A 13 -38.05 36.40 37.61
C PRO A 13 -38.76 36.53 36.22
N PHE A 14 -39.27 35.38 35.73
CA PHE A 14 -40.49 35.14 34.90
C PHE A 14 -40.92 36.08 33.75
N TYR A 15 -40.94 35.56 32.50
CA TYR A 15 -42.07 35.69 31.56
C TYR A 15 -42.15 34.47 30.61
N TYR A 16 -43.36 33.93 30.44
CA TYR A 16 -43.73 32.87 29.49
C TYR A 16 -43.82 33.42 28.06
N HIS A 17 -43.30 32.71 27.05
CA HIS A 17 -43.84 32.78 25.69
C HIS A 17 -43.58 31.50 24.86
N SER A 18 -44.68 30.77 24.60
CA SER A 18 -45.10 30.12 23.35
C SER A 18 -44.05 29.58 22.35
N SER A 19 -44.13 28.25 22.17
CA SER A 19 -44.03 27.51 20.88
C SER A 19 -42.84 27.80 19.96
N LEU A 20 -41.90 26.87 19.89
CA LEU A 20 -41.25 26.55 18.62
C LEU A 20 -40.91 25.05 18.55
N SER A 21 -41.67 24.36 17.70
CA SER A 21 -41.31 23.06 17.14
C SER A 21 -39.99 23.14 16.39
N LYS A 22 -38.97 22.41 16.84
CA LYS A 22 -37.89 21.91 15.98
C LYS A 22 -37.74 20.42 16.26
N MET A 23 -38.31 19.62 15.36
CA MET A 23 -38.12 18.18 15.34
C MET A 23 -36.63 17.90 15.11
N SER A 24 -36.13 16.96 15.89
CA SER A 24 -34.74 16.51 15.96
C SER A 24 -34.16 16.22 14.58
N ASP A 25 -32.93 16.69 14.40
CA ASP A 25 -32.02 16.48 13.29
C ASP A 25 -31.85 14.97 13.01
N SER A 26 -32.15 14.55 11.80
CA SER A 26 -31.84 13.19 11.33
C SER A 26 -30.38 13.18 10.90
N GLU A 27 -29.50 12.67 11.76
CA GLU A 27 -28.10 12.41 11.41
C GLU A 27 -28.07 11.34 10.30
N GLU A 28 -27.93 11.79 9.04
CA GLU A 28 -27.41 10.96 7.97
C GLU A 28 -25.96 10.64 8.30
N HIS A 29 -25.73 9.46 8.90
CA HIS A 29 -24.39 8.91 9.03
C HIS A 29 -23.85 8.56 7.64
N HIS A 30 -23.24 9.54 6.97
CA HIS A 30 -22.35 9.30 5.85
C HIS A 30 -21.17 8.47 6.35
N PHE A 31 -21.28 7.15 6.25
CA PHE A 31 -20.18 6.23 6.49
C PHE A 31 -19.22 6.38 5.31
N GLU A 32 -18.20 7.23 5.47
CA GLU A 32 -17.08 7.26 4.54
C GLU A 32 -16.54 5.84 4.40
N SER A 33 -16.60 5.33 3.17
CA SER A 33 -16.14 3.99 2.82
C SER A 33 -14.72 3.80 3.37
N LYS A 34 -14.56 2.75 4.19
CA LYS A 34 -13.31 2.23 4.78
C LYS A 34 -12.06 2.97 4.28
N GLY A 35 -11.55 3.90 5.09
CA GLY A 35 -10.23 4.47 4.85
C GLY A 35 -9.23 3.35 4.59
N ASP A 36 -8.50 3.46 3.48
CA ASP A 36 -7.42 2.54 3.13
C ASP A 36 -6.46 2.49 4.32
N ALA A 37 -6.55 1.42 5.11
CA ALA A 37 -5.65 1.17 6.22
C ALA A 37 -4.30 0.84 5.59
N GLY A 38 -3.53 1.88 5.29
CA GLY A 38 -2.33 1.82 4.45
C GLY A 38 -1.34 0.77 4.95
N TRP A 39 -1.36 -0.40 4.32
CA TRP A 39 -0.32 -1.40 4.49
C TRP A 39 0.90 -0.99 3.68
N SER A 40 2.10 -1.19 4.23
CA SER A 40 3.34 -0.93 3.49
C SER A 40 3.44 -1.85 2.28
N LYS A 41 3.68 -1.29 1.10
CA LYS A 41 3.87 -2.05 -0.16
C LYS A 41 5.13 -2.93 -0.14
N THR A 42 6.04 -2.66 0.79
CA THR A 42 7.34 -3.33 0.91
C THR A 42 7.66 -3.71 2.35
N TYR A 43 8.67 -4.57 2.52
CA TYR A 43 9.34 -4.84 3.79
C TYR A 43 10.87 -4.74 3.62
N PRO A 44 11.60 -4.35 4.68
CA PRO A 44 13.05 -4.26 4.62
C PRO A 44 13.71 -5.64 4.69
N GLN A 45 14.75 -5.88 3.88
CA GLN A 45 15.61 -7.06 3.96
C GLN A 45 17.08 -6.66 3.80
N GLN A 46 17.98 -7.22 4.63
CA GLN A 46 19.40 -6.94 4.57
C GLN A 46 20.00 -7.37 3.22
N ALA A 47 20.69 -6.45 2.53
CA ALA A 47 21.26 -6.64 1.20
C ALA A 47 22.09 -7.94 1.09
N GLY A 48 23.02 -8.18 2.02
CA GLY A 48 23.88 -9.39 1.97
C GLY A 48 23.12 -10.73 1.99
N THR A 49 21.83 -10.74 2.32
CA THR A 49 20.98 -11.93 2.35
C THR A 49 20.19 -12.16 1.06
N ILE A 50 20.11 -11.15 0.18
CA ILE A 50 19.34 -11.19 -1.06
C ILE A 50 20.03 -12.16 -2.04
N ARG A 51 19.23 -12.95 -2.76
CA ARG A 51 19.69 -14.02 -3.67
C ARG A 51 19.06 -13.83 -5.04
N LYS A 52 19.59 -14.54 -6.05
CA LYS A 52 18.98 -14.60 -7.37
C LYS A 52 17.55 -15.14 -7.29
N ASN A 53 16.69 -14.68 -8.19
CA ASN A 53 15.26 -15.01 -8.32
C ASN A 53 14.35 -14.53 -7.17
N VAL A 54 14.83 -13.67 -6.28
CA VAL A 54 13.98 -12.93 -5.34
C VAL A 54 13.62 -11.55 -5.92
N TYR A 55 12.75 -10.82 -5.25
CA TYR A 55 12.34 -9.48 -5.66
C TYR A 55 12.99 -8.40 -4.78
N ILE A 56 13.31 -7.26 -5.39
CA ILE A 56 13.76 -6.05 -4.69
C ILE A 56 13.21 -4.82 -5.42
N VAL A 57 13.12 -3.69 -4.73
CA VAL A 57 12.82 -2.40 -5.37
C VAL A 57 14.13 -1.75 -5.80
N ILE A 58 14.27 -1.48 -7.10
CA ILE A 58 15.39 -0.70 -7.68
C ILE A 58 14.80 0.58 -8.27
N LYS A 59 15.25 1.75 -7.81
CA LYS A 59 14.77 3.06 -8.33
C LYS A 59 13.23 3.17 -8.36
N ASN A 60 12.58 2.78 -7.27
CA ASN A 60 11.11 2.73 -7.12
C ASN A 60 10.38 1.78 -8.09
N ARG A 61 11.08 0.81 -8.67
CA ARG A 61 10.50 -0.22 -9.55
C ARG A 61 10.71 -1.61 -8.96
N PRO A 62 9.65 -2.44 -8.80
CA PRO A 62 9.81 -3.81 -8.35
C PRO A 62 10.48 -4.63 -9.44
N CYS A 63 11.60 -5.26 -9.10
CA CYS A 63 12.44 -6.01 -10.02
C CYS A 63 12.65 -7.43 -9.51
N LYS A 64 12.66 -8.40 -10.42
CA LYS A 64 13.17 -9.75 -10.16
C LYS A 64 14.69 -9.74 -10.32
N VAL A 65 15.41 -10.14 -9.29
CA VAL A 65 16.88 -10.22 -9.31
C VAL A 65 17.34 -11.36 -10.22
N VAL A 66 18.08 -11.05 -11.27
CA VAL A 66 18.63 -12.03 -12.23
C VAL A 66 20.11 -12.31 -12.01
N GLU A 67 20.83 -11.39 -11.35
CA GLU A 67 22.24 -11.53 -10.99
C GLU A 67 22.52 -10.86 -9.63
N VAL A 68 23.42 -11.47 -8.85
CA VAL A 68 23.96 -10.92 -7.61
C VAL A 68 25.46 -11.10 -7.64
N SER A 69 26.21 -10.01 -7.55
CA SER A 69 27.66 -10.04 -7.32
C SER A 69 27.98 -9.36 -6.01
N THR A 70 28.98 -9.86 -5.27
CA THR A 70 29.42 -9.25 -4.01
C THR A 70 30.91 -9.00 -4.08
N SER A 71 31.31 -7.75 -3.83
CA SER A 71 32.70 -7.31 -3.88
C SER A 71 33.12 -6.71 -2.55
N LYS A 72 34.42 -6.76 -2.23
CA LYS A 72 35.02 -6.00 -1.13
C LYS A 72 35.88 -4.89 -1.73
N THR A 73 35.83 -3.69 -1.17
CA THR A 73 36.63 -2.55 -1.65
C THR A 73 38.07 -2.53 -1.13
N GLY A 74 38.49 -3.54 -0.34
CA GLY A 74 39.85 -3.68 0.21
C GLY A 74 39.94 -4.74 1.31
N LYS A 75 41.12 -4.88 1.94
CA LYS A 75 41.39 -5.89 3.00
C LYS A 75 40.40 -5.81 4.18
N HIS A 76 40.07 -4.59 4.60
CA HIS A 76 39.15 -4.30 5.70
C HIS A 76 37.87 -3.60 5.22
N GLY A 77 37.64 -3.56 3.90
CA GLY A 77 36.48 -2.89 3.32
C GLY A 77 35.18 -3.69 3.55
N HIS A 78 34.09 -2.96 3.77
CA HIS A 78 32.75 -3.56 3.79
C HIS A 78 32.41 -4.16 2.42
N ALA A 79 31.68 -5.27 2.43
CA ALA A 79 31.20 -5.86 1.20
C ALA A 79 30.08 -5.01 0.59
N LYS A 80 30.09 -4.88 -0.74
CA LYS A 80 29.06 -4.24 -1.55
C LYS A 80 28.38 -5.30 -2.41
N CYS A 81 27.05 -5.30 -2.41
CA CYS A 81 26.24 -6.14 -3.27
C CYS A 81 25.87 -5.33 -4.51
N HIS A 82 26.19 -5.85 -5.69
CA HIS A 82 25.71 -5.32 -6.96
C HIS A 82 24.62 -6.26 -7.49
N TYR A 83 23.46 -5.66 -7.74
CA TYR A 83 22.28 -6.35 -8.22
C TYR A 83 22.03 -5.99 -9.66
N VAL A 84 21.64 -6.99 -10.43
CA VAL A 84 21.01 -6.82 -11.72
C VAL A 84 19.60 -7.38 -11.62
N GLY A 85 18.61 -6.55 -11.89
CA GLY A 85 17.20 -6.89 -11.85
C GLY A 85 16.49 -6.61 -13.17
N ILE A 86 15.42 -7.33 -13.42
CA ILE A 86 14.47 -7.05 -14.51
C ILE A 86 13.18 -6.57 -13.87
N ASP A 87 12.72 -5.38 -14.27
CA ASP A 87 11.42 -4.82 -13.88
C ASP A 87 10.30 -5.78 -14.33
N ILE A 88 9.41 -6.13 -13.40
CA ILE A 88 8.38 -7.14 -13.64
C ILE A 88 7.23 -6.67 -14.52
N PHE A 89 7.10 -5.36 -14.74
CA PHE A 89 6.00 -4.77 -15.50
C PHE A 89 6.41 -4.34 -16.92
N ASN A 90 7.65 -3.89 -17.12
CA ASN A 90 8.10 -3.38 -18.43
C ASN A 90 9.32 -4.12 -19.00
N GLY A 91 9.82 -5.16 -18.31
CA GLY A 91 10.95 -5.96 -18.77
C GLY A 91 12.30 -5.23 -18.79
N LYS A 92 12.40 -3.97 -18.35
CA LYS A 92 13.63 -3.19 -18.42
C LYS A 92 14.64 -3.68 -17.39
N LYS A 93 15.90 -3.79 -17.83
CA LYS A 93 17.04 -4.11 -16.97
C LYS A 93 17.43 -2.91 -16.11
N LEU A 94 17.51 -3.11 -14.81
CA LEU A 94 17.93 -2.12 -13.82
C LEU A 94 19.05 -2.69 -12.95
N GLU A 95 19.94 -1.81 -12.48
CA GLU A 95 21.08 -2.19 -11.66
C GLU A 95 21.19 -1.26 -10.45
N ASP A 96 21.69 -1.81 -9.33
CA ASP A 96 21.94 -1.06 -8.10
C ASP A 96 23.13 -1.63 -7.31
N ILE A 97 23.78 -0.79 -6.52
CA ILE A 97 24.89 -1.18 -5.63
C ILE A 97 24.57 -0.74 -4.21
N VAL A 98 24.42 -1.71 -3.31
CA VAL A 98 24.05 -1.47 -1.92
C VAL A 98 25.11 -2.08 -0.99
N PRO A 99 25.56 -1.38 0.06
CA PRO A 99 26.39 -2.00 1.10
C PRO A 99 25.68 -3.22 1.70
N SER A 100 26.41 -4.33 1.88
CA SER A 100 25.83 -5.61 2.33
C SER A 100 25.13 -5.56 3.70
N SER A 101 25.46 -4.57 4.53
CA SER A 101 24.84 -4.34 5.84
C SER A 101 23.63 -3.40 5.80
N HIS A 102 23.33 -2.77 4.67
CA HIS A 102 22.15 -1.92 4.52
C HIS A 102 20.93 -2.77 4.17
N ASN A 103 19.74 -2.24 4.45
CA ASN A 103 18.49 -2.85 4.02
C ASN A 103 18.14 -2.38 2.60
N CYS A 104 17.52 -3.29 1.85
CA CYS A 104 16.80 -3.01 0.61
C CYS A 104 15.30 -3.19 0.86
N ASP A 105 14.47 -2.45 0.12
CA ASP A 105 13.04 -2.67 0.10
C ASP A 105 12.71 -3.89 -0.77
N VAL A 106 11.90 -4.79 -0.22
CA VAL A 106 11.40 -5.98 -0.90
C VAL A 106 9.89 -5.85 -1.06
N PRO A 107 9.36 -5.90 -2.30
CA PRO A 107 7.92 -5.83 -2.53
C PRO A 107 7.23 -7.12 -2.11
N TYR A 108 5.99 -7.03 -1.64
CA TYR A 108 5.12 -8.19 -1.53
C TYR A 108 4.64 -8.60 -2.92
N VAL A 109 5.08 -9.77 -3.40
CA VAL A 109 4.70 -10.32 -4.70
C VAL A 109 3.99 -11.65 -4.48
N SER A 110 2.73 -11.73 -4.91
CA SER A 110 1.96 -12.98 -4.95
C SER A 110 1.61 -13.30 -6.40
N ARG A 111 1.66 -14.58 -6.74
CA ARG A 111 1.23 -15.09 -8.03
C ARG A 111 -0.05 -15.89 -7.81
N THR A 112 -1.11 -15.47 -8.48
CA THR A 112 -2.36 -16.20 -8.56
C THR A 112 -2.52 -16.64 -10.00
N ASP A 113 -2.67 -17.95 -10.22
CA ASP A 113 -2.96 -18.47 -11.54
C ASP A 113 -4.49 -18.46 -11.75
N TYR A 114 -4.93 -17.98 -12.90
CA TYR A 114 -6.34 -17.86 -13.27
C TYR A 114 -6.64 -18.67 -14.54
N GLN A 115 -7.87 -19.14 -14.67
CA GLN A 115 -8.34 -19.77 -15.90
C GLN A 115 -9.12 -18.74 -16.72
N LEU A 116 -8.67 -18.47 -17.95
CA LEU A 116 -9.37 -17.58 -18.88
C LEU A 116 -10.72 -18.18 -19.27
N ILE A 117 -11.78 -17.41 -19.10
CA ILE A 117 -13.15 -17.77 -19.51
C ILE A 117 -13.46 -17.12 -20.86
N ASP A 118 -13.32 -15.80 -20.94
CA ASP A 118 -13.72 -15.02 -22.11
C ASP A 118 -13.00 -13.67 -22.17
N ILE A 119 -12.98 -13.04 -23.34
CA ILE A 119 -12.52 -11.67 -23.56
C ILE A 119 -13.67 -10.90 -24.19
N SER A 120 -14.17 -9.88 -23.50
CA SER A 120 -15.28 -9.09 -24.00
C SER A 120 -14.85 -8.10 -25.10
N GLU A 121 -15.81 -7.66 -25.91
CA GLU A 121 -15.57 -6.74 -27.03
C GLU A 121 -15.02 -5.37 -26.61
N ASP A 122 -15.24 -4.97 -25.36
CA ASP A 122 -14.69 -3.76 -24.73
C ASP A 122 -13.30 -3.96 -24.10
N GLY A 123 -12.70 -5.16 -24.27
CA GLY A 123 -11.32 -5.45 -23.88
C GLY A 123 -11.13 -5.91 -22.45
N PHE A 124 -12.20 -6.22 -21.70
CA PHE A 124 -12.07 -6.84 -20.38
C PHE A 124 -11.86 -8.36 -20.49
N VAL A 125 -11.09 -8.89 -19.54
CA VAL A 125 -10.79 -10.32 -19.43
C VAL A 125 -11.64 -10.91 -18.31
N TRP A 126 -12.35 -12.00 -18.59
CA TRP A 126 -13.12 -12.77 -17.62
C TRP A 126 -12.32 -14.00 -17.21
N GLU A 127 -12.15 -14.17 -15.89
CA GLU A 127 -11.33 -15.23 -15.31
C GLU A 127 -12.12 -16.02 -14.26
N GLU A 128 -11.90 -17.34 -14.22
CA GLU A 128 -12.44 -18.20 -13.17
C GLU A 128 -11.51 -18.15 -11.96
N VAL A 129 -12.02 -17.63 -10.84
CA VAL A 129 -11.35 -17.70 -9.53
C VAL A 129 -11.99 -18.85 -8.76
N GLY A 130 -11.22 -19.88 -8.42
CA GLY A 130 -11.70 -21.05 -7.68
C GLY A 130 -12.55 -20.64 -6.47
N LEU A 131 -13.85 -21.00 -6.52
CA LEU A 131 -14.85 -20.83 -5.46
C LEU A 131 -14.87 -19.47 -4.73
N VAL A 132 -14.79 -18.35 -5.46
CA VAL A 132 -15.44 -17.10 -5.03
C VAL A 132 -16.08 -16.45 -6.26
N LEU A 133 -17.36 -16.74 -6.48
CA LEU A 133 -18.16 -15.98 -7.43
C LEU A 133 -18.23 -14.52 -6.96
N GLY A 134 -17.58 -13.60 -7.68
CA GLY A 134 -17.93 -12.18 -7.62
C GLY A 134 -16.92 -11.21 -6.97
N GLN A 135 -15.64 -11.24 -7.36
CA GLN A 135 -14.79 -10.05 -7.23
C GLN A 135 -14.31 -9.60 -8.60
N ARG A 136 -14.78 -8.43 -9.04
CA ARG A 136 -14.24 -7.69 -10.18
C ARG A 136 -12.85 -7.21 -9.76
N HIS A 137 -11.80 -7.83 -10.30
CA HIS A 137 -10.45 -7.30 -10.15
C HIS A 137 -10.21 -6.31 -11.29
N ASP A 138 -10.43 -5.03 -11.01
CA ASP A 138 -9.99 -3.96 -11.90
C ASP A 138 -8.46 -3.91 -11.81
N PHE A 139 -7.76 -4.55 -12.76
CA PHE A 139 -6.35 -4.26 -13.00
C PHE A 139 -6.27 -2.80 -13.45
N HIS A 140 -6.06 -1.89 -12.50
CA HIS A 140 -6.03 -0.45 -12.78
C HIS A 140 -4.75 0.03 -13.49
N GLU A 141 -3.92 -0.89 -14.00
CA GLU A 141 -2.79 -0.56 -14.86
C GLU A 141 -2.79 -1.49 -16.08
N PRO A 142 -2.66 -0.92 -17.29
CA PRO A 142 -2.70 -1.69 -18.52
C PRO A 142 -1.56 -2.71 -18.53
N LEU A 143 -1.90 -3.97 -18.76
CA LEU A 143 -0.94 -4.95 -19.25
C LEU A 143 -0.43 -4.41 -20.59
N VAL A 144 0.79 -3.86 -20.58
CA VAL A 144 1.49 -3.50 -21.82
C VAL A 144 1.80 -4.81 -22.51
N TYR A 145 1.04 -5.12 -23.55
CA TYR A 145 1.40 -6.16 -24.50
C TYR A 145 2.51 -5.59 -25.39
N ASP A 146 3.69 -6.20 -25.37
CA ASP A 146 4.73 -5.92 -26.36
C ASP A 146 4.25 -6.48 -27.72
N GLU A 147 3.73 -5.61 -28.58
CA GLU A 147 3.65 -5.89 -30.01
C GLU A 147 5.04 -5.67 -30.63
N ASP A 148 5.94 -6.64 -30.51
CA ASP A 148 7.12 -6.73 -31.39
C ASP A 148 7.62 -8.20 -31.41
N VAL A 149 7.38 -8.88 -32.54
CA VAL A 149 8.05 -10.12 -32.97
C VAL A 149 9.26 -9.75 -33.81
#